data_AF-A0A7S0W7P5-F1
#
_entry.id   AF-A0A7S0W7P5-F1
#
_cell.length_a   1.000
_cell.length_b   1.000
_cell.length_c   1.000
_cell.angle_alpha   90.00
_cell.angle_beta   90.00
_cell.angle_gamma   90.00
#
_symmetry.space_group_name_H-M   'P 1'
#
loop_
_entity.id
_entity.type
_entity.pdbx_description
1 polymer ?
#
loop_
_entity_poly.entity_id
_entity_poly.type
_entity_poly.pdbx_seq_one_letter_code
_entity_poly.pdbx_strand_id
1 'polypeptide(L)'
;NRDINSFMLVLRKETVGQGKNRYIRVMPGTGHHYNDEHITDIRKIWSKSTADKAKDAWKRTYDYAEKNCGHAASNLSCPGARCTFKKRMKSYWIVTGLVLPFWDVMKNVWRSEKDSSLSFDQIKVKVVRVQCADKSDGTKGKRIVGILVPENMVRGIKEKIEKGVPNADHAMNLTERIVRDPFFKVTRTFETRTCVNPR
;
A
#
# COMPACT_ATOMS: atom_id res chain seq x y z
N ASN A 1 28.28 7.51 -20.79
CA ASN A 1 27.23 6.59 -21.28
C ASN A 1 26.70 5.65 -20.19
N ARG A 2 26.63 6.13 -18.94
CA ARG A 2 25.86 5.50 -17.83
C ARG A 2 24.72 6.43 -17.43
N ASP A 3 24.23 7.17 -18.40
CA ASP A 3 23.51 8.41 -18.18
C ASP A 3 22.02 8.14 -18.38
N ILE A 4 21.22 8.44 -17.34
CA ILE A 4 19.74 8.51 -17.31
C ILE A 4 19.00 7.32 -16.65
N ASN A 5 19.64 6.20 -16.29
CA ASN A 5 19.01 5.16 -15.45
C ASN A 5 19.14 5.42 -13.94
N SER A 6 19.77 6.53 -13.56
CA SER A 6 19.92 6.95 -12.17
C SER A 6 18.60 7.51 -11.68
N PHE A 7 18.02 6.85 -10.67
CA PHE A 7 16.95 7.40 -9.86
C PHE A 7 17.20 8.91 -9.61
N MET A 8 16.17 9.73 -9.66
CA MET A 8 16.33 11.14 -9.35
C MET A 8 15.65 11.50 -8.06
N LEU A 9 16.22 12.53 -7.43
CA LEU A 9 15.87 12.94 -6.11
C LEU A 9 15.83 14.46 -6.07
N VAL A 10 14.71 15.02 -5.62
CA VAL A 10 14.65 16.43 -5.26
C VAL A 10 14.93 16.56 -3.77
N LEU A 11 15.79 17.51 -3.43
CA LEU A 11 16.09 17.86 -2.04
C LEU A 11 15.36 19.15 -1.69
N ARG A 12 14.44 19.05 -0.73
CA ARG A 12 13.87 20.22 -0.08
C ARG A 12 14.64 20.48 1.21
N LYS A 13 15.20 21.68 1.33
CA LYS A 13 15.79 22.18 2.57
C LYS A 13 14.67 22.77 3.43
N GLU A 14 14.54 22.30 4.66
CA GLU A 14 13.70 22.91 5.69
C GLU A 14 14.60 23.46 6.80
N THR A 15 14.38 24.71 7.19
CA THR A 15 15.08 25.31 8.33
C THR A 15 14.30 24.99 9.58
N VAL A 16 14.90 24.19 10.46
CA VAL A 16 14.36 23.95 11.80
C VAL A 16 14.88 25.09 12.67
N GLY A 17 13.97 25.75 13.43
CA GLY A 17 14.36 26.78 14.39
C GLY A 17 15.50 26.27 15.26
N GLN A 18 16.57 27.06 15.43
CA GLN A 18 17.94 26.69 15.86
C GLN A 18 18.99 26.47 14.74
N GLY A 19 18.78 26.98 13.52
CA GLY A 19 19.82 27.02 12.48
C GLY A 19 20.23 25.65 11.92
N LYS A 20 19.51 24.58 12.29
CA LYS A 20 19.69 23.23 11.75
C LYS A 20 18.87 23.09 10.47
N ASN A 21 19.51 22.54 9.44
CA ASN A 21 18.86 22.28 8.16
C ASN A 21 18.44 20.82 8.08
N ARG A 22 17.17 20.57 7.82
CA ARG A 22 16.62 19.26 7.49
C ARG A 22 16.52 19.13 5.98
N TYR A 23 16.83 17.95 5.44
CA TYR A 23 16.71 17.67 4.02
C TYR A 23 15.67 16.58 3.79
N ILE A 24 14.60 16.94 3.09
CA ILE A 24 13.57 15.97 2.67
C ILE A 24 13.89 15.53 1.26
N ARG A 25 13.92 14.21 1.10
CA ARG A 25 14.12 13.53 -0.17
C ARG A 25 12.79 13.30 -0.86
N VAL A 26 12.67 13.70 -2.12
CA VAL A 26 11.48 13.43 -2.92
C VAL A 26 11.87 12.55 -4.09
N MET A 27 11.19 11.43 -4.27
CA MET A 27 11.43 10.47 -5.35
C MET A 27 10.23 10.43 -6.30
N PRO A 28 10.43 10.24 -7.63
CA PRO A 28 9.33 10.22 -8.60
C PRO A 28 8.27 9.15 -8.29
N GLY A 29 8.70 7.96 -7.86
CA GLY A 29 7.79 6.86 -7.56
C GLY A 29 7.12 6.96 -6.19
N THR A 30 7.87 7.32 -5.15
CA THR A 30 7.42 7.18 -3.74
C THR A 30 7.14 8.51 -3.04
N GLY A 31 7.34 9.64 -3.70
CA GLY A 31 7.06 10.96 -3.12
C GLY A 31 8.04 11.32 -2.01
N HIS A 32 7.55 12.01 -0.98
CA HIS A 32 8.33 12.53 0.13
C HIS A 32 8.81 11.43 1.09
N HIS A 33 10.10 11.40 1.37
CA HIS A 33 10.74 10.59 2.41
C HIS A 33 11.15 11.52 3.54
N TYR A 34 10.38 11.52 4.62
CA TYR A 34 10.58 12.36 5.81
C TYR A 34 11.70 11.86 6.73
N ASN A 35 12.66 11.09 6.20
CA ASN A 35 13.81 10.66 6.98
C ASN A 35 14.77 11.84 7.16
N ASP A 36 15.23 12.05 8.39
CA ASP A 36 16.22 13.06 8.74
C ASP A 36 17.58 12.61 8.23
N GLU A 37 17.89 12.95 6.98
CA GLU A 37 19.18 12.66 6.40
C GLU A 37 20.06 13.88 6.34
N HIS A 38 21.33 13.68 6.66
CA HIS A 38 22.34 14.71 6.57
C HIS A 38 22.77 14.89 5.11
N ILE A 39 22.99 16.13 4.68
CA ILE A 39 23.37 16.43 3.29
C ILE A 39 24.65 15.71 2.84
N THR A 40 25.54 15.39 3.78
CA THR A 40 26.77 14.64 3.56
C THR A 40 26.51 13.23 3.07
N ASP A 41 25.52 12.53 3.62
CA ASP A 41 25.21 11.15 3.23
C ASP A 41 24.50 11.11 1.87
N ILE A 42 23.67 12.11 1.62
CA ILE A 42 22.99 12.27 0.34
C ILE A 42 24.02 12.51 -0.77
N ARG A 43 25.02 13.37 -0.54
CA ARG A 43 26.07 13.68 -1.53
C ARG A 43 27.00 12.50 -1.85
N LYS A 44 27.06 11.45 -1.02
CA LYS A 44 27.84 10.24 -1.32
C LYS A 44 27.24 9.43 -2.47
N ILE A 45 25.91 9.50 -2.64
CA ILE A 45 25.15 8.67 -3.58
C ILE A 45 24.66 9.48 -4.78
N TRP A 46 24.39 10.78 -4.58
CA TRP A 46 23.77 11.65 -5.58
C TRP A 46 24.66 12.83 -5.96
N SER A 47 24.74 13.11 -7.26
CA SER A 47 25.34 14.33 -7.80
C SER A 47 24.28 15.42 -8.03
N LYS A 48 24.70 16.69 -7.91
CA LYS A 48 23.80 17.83 -8.15
C LYS A 48 23.53 17.97 -9.65
N SER A 49 22.26 18.14 -10.01
CA SER A 49 21.81 18.44 -11.38
C SER A 49 20.92 19.68 -11.41
N THR A 50 20.77 20.30 -12.58
CA THR A 50 19.85 21.42 -12.83
C THR A 50 18.45 20.90 -13.14
N ALA A 51 17.42 21.67 -12.81
CA ALA A 51 16.03 21.29 -13.03
C ALA A 51 15.73 20.92 -14.51
N ASP A 52 16.24 21.69 -15.48
CA ASP A 52 15.98 21.45 -16.90
C ASP A 52 16.53 20.10 -17.38
N LYS A 53 17.77 19.78 -16.99
CA LYS A 53 18.41 18.49 -17.29
C LYS A 53 17.70 17.31 -16.61
N ALA A 54 17.11 17.53 -15.45
CA ALA A 54 16.43 16.51 -14.67
C ALA A 54 14.95 16.33 -15.06
N LYS A 55 14.31 17.32 -15.69
CA LYS A 55 12.86 17.32 -15.92
C LYS A 55 12.37 16.12 -16.73
N ASP A 56 13.03 15.84 -17.87
CA ASP A 56 12.59 14.78 -18.78
C ASP A 56 12.83 13.39 -18.22
N ALA A 57 13.97 13.20 -17.56
CA ALA A 57 14.25 11.95 -16.86
C ALA A 57 13.26 11.77 -15.68
N TRP A 58 12.84 12.85 -15.03
CA TRP A 58 11.97 12.80 -13.85
C TRP A 58 10.59 12.35 -14.28
N LYS A 59 10.06 12.99 -15.34
CA LYS A 59 8.77 12.64 -15.94
C LYS A 59 8.76 11.20 -16.43
N ARG A 60 9.81 10.77 -17.13
CA ARG A 60 9.96 9.38 -17.57
C ARG A 60 9.92 8.39 -16.41
N THR A 61 10.69 8.63 -15.34
CA THR A 61 10.66 7.76 -14.15
C THR A 61 9.33 7.81 -13.41
N TYR A 62 8.70 8.99 -13.34
CA TYR A 62 7.40 9.19 -12.70
C TYR A 62 6.30 8.38 -13.40
N ASP A 63 6.25 8.45 -14.73
CA ASP A 63 5.29 7.71 -15.54
C ASP A 63 5.60 6.20 -15.53
N TYR A 64 6.89 5.82 -15.61
CA TYR A 64 7.31 4.42 -15.51
C TYR A 64 6.93 3.76 -14.18
N ALA A 65 7.10 4.48 -13.07
CA ALA A 65 6.83 4.00 -11.71
C ALA A 65 5.33 3.74 -11.44
N GLU A 66 4.43 4.16 -12.33
CA GLU A 66 3.01 3.83 -12.22
C GLU A 66 2.76 2.32 -12.26
N LYS A 67 3.40 1.64 -13.22
CA LYS A 67 3.16 0.22 -13.50
C LYS A 67 4.36 -0.66 -13.15
N ASN A 68 5.57 -0.10 -13.20
CA ASN A 68 6.81 -0.85 -13.08
C ASN A 68 7.53 -0.58 -11.76
N CYS A 69 8.19 -1.60 -11.22
CA CYS A 69 8.96 -1.46 -9.99
C CYS A 69 10.30 -0.74 -10.25
N GLY A 70 10.88 -0.18 -9.20
CA GLY A 70 12.20 0.44 -9.27
C GLY A 70 13.33 -0.52 -9.60
N HIS A 71 13.19 -1.83 -9.33
CA HIS A 71 14.24 -2.82 -9.61
C HIS A 71 14.54 -2.95 -11.10
N ALA A 72 13.49 -2.92 -11.93
CA ALA A 72 13.63 -2.99 -13.38
C ALA A 72 14.35 -1.75 -13.95
N ALA A 73 14.17 -0.58 -13.33
CA ALA A 73 14.91 0.63 -13.70
C ALA A 73 16.40 0.59 -13.27
N SER A 74 16.75 -0.24 -12.29
CA SER A 74 18.09 -0.30 -11.70
C SER A 74 18.85 -1.60 -11.97
N ASN A 75 18.37 -2.44 -12.89
CA ASN A 75 18.92 -3.77 -13.17
C ASN A 75 19.18 -4.62 -11.91
N LEU A 76 18.31 -4.48 -10.89
CA LEU A 76 18.37 -5.31 -9.69
C LEU A 76 17.50 -6.55 -9.89
N SER A 77 17.86 -7.66 -9.23
CA SER A 77 17.05 -8.87 -9.22
C SER A 77 15.64 -8.55 -8.69
N CYS A 78 14.65 -8.69 -9.56
CA CYS A 78 13.26 -8.38 -9.27
C CYS A 78 12.52 -9.67 -8.92
N PRO A 79 11.75 -9.72 -7.82
CA PRO A 79 10.91 -10.88 -7.48
C PRO A 79 9.69 -11.06 -8.41
N GLY A 80 9.69 -10.43 -9.58
CA GLY A 80 8.64 -10.56 -10.60
C GLY A 80 7.44 -9.64 -10.41
N ALA A 81 6.30 -10.07 -10.95
CA ALA A 81 5.10 -9.24 -11.17
C ALA A 81 4.53 -8.59 -9.89
N ARG A 82 4.69 -9.24 -8.73
CA ARG A 82 4.20 -8.78 -7.42
C ARG A 82 5.08 -7.73 -6.75
N CYS A 83 6.20 -7.34 -7.37
CA CYS A 83 7.09 -6.35 -6.78
C CYS A 83 6.41 -4.97 -6.71
N THR A 84 6.27 -4.42 -5.50
CA THR A 84 5.75 -3.06 -5.25
C THR A 84 6.85 -2.05 -4.92
N PHE A 85 8.12 -2.46 -5.01
CA PHE A 85 9.26 -1.62 -4.68
C PHE A 85 9.31 -0.38 -5.57
N LYS A 86 9.30 0.79 -4.93
CA LYS A 86 9.30 2.12 -5.57
C LYS A 86 8.20 2.36 -6.61
N LYS A 87 7.11 1.56 -6.60
CA LYS A 87 5.93 1.84 -7.42
C LYS A 87 5.14 3.01 -6.84
N ARG A 88 4.60 3.84 -7.74
CA ARG A 88 3.70 4.95 -7.44
C ARG A 88 2.30 4.48 -7.12
N MET A 89 1.83 3.45 -7.82
CA MET A 89 0.52 2.85 -7.56
C MET A 89 0.70 1.59 -6.71
N LYS A 90 -0.02 1.51 -5.59
CA LYS A 90 -0.07 0.33 -4.74
C LYS A 90 -1.50 -0.16 -4.62
N SER A 91 -1.71 -1.44 -4.90
CA SER A 91 -2.95 -2.13 -4.57
C SER A 91 -2.86 -2.67 -3.15
N TYR A 92 -3.91 -2.41 -2.37
CA TYR A 92 -4.10 -2.99 -1.05
C TYR A 92 -5.38 -3.78 -1.05
N TRP A 93 -5.34 -4.95 -0.41
CA TRP A 93 -6.50 -5.80 -0.25
C TRP A 93 -7.01 -5.67 1.17
N ILE A 94 -8.30 -5.38 1.30
CA ILE A 94 -8.92 -5.07 2.58
C ILE A 94 -10.12 -5.97 2.76
N VAL A 95 -10.17 -6.67 3.89
CA VAL A 95 -11.36 -7.39 4.34
C VAL A 95 -12.17 -6.46 5.22
N THR A 96 -13.45 -6.26 4.90
CA THR A 96 -14.36 -5.37 5.64
C THR A 96 -15.66 -6.11 6.00
N GLY A 97 -16.39 -5.61 7.00
CA GLY A 97 -17.60 -6.22 7.55
C GLY A 97 -17.37 -6.92 8.88
N LEU A 98 -18.10 -8.01 9.13
CA LEU A 98 -18.00 -8.83 10.34
C LEU A 98 -16.78 -9.75 10.28
N VAL A 99 -15.61 -9.24 10.65
CA VAL A 99 -14.38 -10.01 10.52
C VAL A 99 -14.22 -11.09 11.60
N LEU A 100 -14.81 -10.91 12.79
CA LEU A 100 -14.65 -11.86 13.90
C LEU A 100 -15.19 -13.27 13.59
N PRO A 101 -16.41 -13.45 13.03
CA PRO A 101 -16.90 -14.78 12.64
C PRO A 101 -16.04 -15.48 11.58
N PHE A 102 -15.28 -14.71 10.79
CA PHE A 102 -14.38 -15.22 9.76
C PHE A 102 -12.92 -15.29 10.21
N TRP A 103 -12.63 -14.97 11.47
CA TRP A 103 -11.27 -14.90 12.00
C TRP A 103 -10.55 -16.26 11.93
N ASP A 104 -11.25 -17.33 12.30
CA ASP A 104 -10.72 -18.69 12.23
C ASP A 104 -10.49 -19.16 10.78
N VAL A 105 -11.36 -18.73 9.87
CA VAL A 105 -11.20 -18.99 8.43
C VAL A 105 -9.96 -18.28 7.90
N MET A 106 -9.73 -17.02 8.26
CA MET A 106 -8.52 -16.30 7.88
C MET A 106 -7.26 -16.97 8.44
N LYS A 107 -7.28 -17.39 9.72
CA LYS A 107 -6.20 -18.17 10.35
C LYS A 107 -5.87 -19.43 9.57
N ASN A 108 -6.90 -20.16 9.13
CA ASN A 108 -6.73 -21.41 8.39
C ASN A 108 -6.17 -21.19 6.98
N VAL A 109 -6.67 -20.19 6.25
CA VAL A 109 -6.11 -19.81 4.93
C VAL A 109 -4.64 -19.42 5.10
N TRP A 110 -4.33 -18.66 6.16
CA TRP A 110 -2.97 -18.26 6.46
C TRP A 110 -2.04 -19.44 6.68
N ARG A 111 -2.43 -20.38 7.55
CA ARG A 111 -1.65 -21.61 7.83
C ARG A 111 -1.47 -22.50 6.60
N SER A 112 -2.44 -22.50 5.69
CA SER A 112 -2.38 -23.31 4.47
C SER A 112 -1.50 -22.74 3.36
N GLU A 113 -1.17 -21.45 3.44
CA GLU A 113 -0.36 -20.79 2.41
C GLU A 113 1.11 -21.15 2.60
N LYS A 114 1.65 -21.92 1.63
CA LYS A 114 2.98 -22.56 1.71
C LYS A 114 4.16 -21.59 1.82
N ASP A 115 3.92 -20.30 1.64
CA ASP A 115 4.95 -19.25 1.58
C ASP A 115 4.93 -18.32 2.83
N SER A 116 4.06 -18.58 3.81
CA SER A 116 4.06 -17.81 5.06
C SER A 116 4.92 -18.48 6.11
N SER A 117 6.18 -18.05 6.21
CA SER A 117 7.08 -18.39 7.33
C SER A 117 6.63 -17.82 8.68
N LEU A 118 5.58 -16.99 8.68
CA LEU A 118 5.03 -16.31 9.84
C LEU A 118 3.70 -16.97 10.24
N SER A 119 3.59 -17.35 11.51
CA SER A 119 2.31 -17.80 12.08
C SER A 119 1.32 -16.62 12.14
N PHE A 120 0.01 -16.88 12.02
CA PHE A 120 -1.00 -15.81 12.01
C PHE A 120 -0.90 -14.86 13.22
N ASP A 121 -0.48 -15.36 14.39
CA ASP A 121 -0.28 -14.55 15.60
C ASP A 121 0.96 -13.63 15.52
N GLN A 122 1.93 -13.97 14.68
CA GLN A 122 3.10 -13.13 14.37
C GLN A 122 2.80 -12.08 13.30
N ILE A 123 1.73 -12.27 12.51
CA ILE A 123 1.27 -11.22 11.63
C ILE A 123 0.56 -10.16 12.42
N LYS A 124 1.21 -8.99 12.46
CA LYS A 124 0.59 -7.74 12.89
C LYS A 124 -0.55 -7.40 11.92
N VAL A 125 -1.75 -7.91 12.23
CA VAL A 125 -2.98 -7.56 11.54
C VAL A 125 -3.19 -6.05 11.69
N LYS A 126 -3.17 -5.33 10.56
CA LYS A 126 -3.34 -3.88 10.55
C LYS A 126 -4.79 -3.54 10.23
N VAL A 127 -5.48 -2.96 11.22
CA VAL A 127 -6.77 -2.31 11.00
C VAL A 127 -6.53 -1.01 10.25
N VAL A 128 -7.25 -0.80 9.16
CA VAL A 128 -7.15 0.38 8.29
C VAL A 128 -8.51 1.06 8.18
N ARG A 129 -8.47 2.39 8.12
CA ARG A 129 -9.62 3.24 7.79
C ARG A 129 -9.38 3.81 6.40
N VAL A 130 -10.25 3.50 5.46
CA VAL A 130 -10.18 3.96 4.07
C VAL A 130 -11.28 4.97 3.83
N GLN A 131 -10.90 6.14 3.36
CA GLN A 131 -11.80 7.13 2.79
C GLN A 131 -11.81 6.90 1.29
N CYS A 132 -12.93 6.44 0.72
CA CYS A 132 -13.07 6.38 -0.72
C CYS A 132 -13.07 7.80 -1.30
N ALA A 133 -12.62 7.94 -2.55
CA ALA A 133 -12.71 9.19 -3.28
C ALA A 133 -14.18 9.62 -3.42
N ASP A 134 -14.39 10.93 -3.41
CA ASP A 134 -15.70 11.51 -3.71
C ASP A 134 -16.09 11.14 -5.13
N LYS A 135 -17.38 10.85 -5.32
CA LYS A 135 -17.89 10.51 -6.65
C LYS A 135 -18.04 11.78 -7.47
N SER A 136 -18.00 11.62 -8.80
CA SER A 136 -18.18 12.72 -9.76
C SER A 136 -19.53 13.44 -9.64
N ASP A 137 -20.51 12.83 -8.95
CA ASP A 137 -21.83 13.40 -8.67
C ASP A 137 -21.86 14.30 -7.41
N GLY A 138 -20.70 14.57 -6.79
CA GLY A 138 -20.60 15.39 -5.57
C GLY A 138 -20.97 14.64 -4.28
N THR A 139 -21.31 13.35 -4.36
CA THR A 139 -21.54 12.54 -3.16
C THR A 139 -20.21 12.20 -2.49
N LYS A 140 -20.14 12.47 -1.18
CA LYS A 140 -18.95 12.15 -0.37
C LYS A 140 -18.66 10.66 -0.44
N GLY A 141 -17.39 10.34 -0.65
CA GLY A 141 -16.92 8.97 -0.65
C GLY A 141 -17.22 8.29 0.69
N LYS A 142 -17.55 7.01 0.64
CA LYS A 142 -17.83 6.24 1.86
C LYS A 142 -16.55 6.01 2.67
N ARG A 143 -16.69 6.00 4.00
CA ARG A 143 -15.64 5.57 4.92
C ARG A 143 -15.79 4.08 5.19
N ILE A 144 -14.70 3.34 5.07
CA ILE A 144 -14.65 1.89 5.26
C ILE A 144 -13.62 1.59 6.34
N VAL A 145 -13.97 0.73 7.28
CA VAL A 145 -13.02 0.14 8.23
C VAL A 145 -12.81 -1.31 7.85
N GLY A 146 -11.57 -1.77 7.85
CA GLY A 146 -11.25 -3.14 7.51
C GLY A 146 -9.86 -3.56 7.95
N ILE A 147 -9.50 -4.77 7.58
CA ILE A 147 -8.21 -5.40 7.87
C ILE A 147 -7.42 -5.54 6.59
N LEU A 148 -6.16 -5.10 6.63
CA LEU A 148 -5.24 -5.28 5.50
C LEU A 148 -4.80 -6.73 5.37
N VAL A 149 -4.90 -7.28 4.17
CA VAL A 149 -4.57 -8.66 3.84
C VAL A 149 -3.50 -8.71 2.74
N PRO A 150 -2.48 -9.58 2.85
CA PRO A 150 -1.54 -9.83 1.78
C PRO A 150 -2.19 -10.41 0.52
N GLU A 151 -1.74 -9.99 -0.66
CA GLU A 151 -2.32 -10.38 -1.95
C GLU A 151 -2.39 -11.90 -2.17
N ASN A 152 -1.37 -12.65 -1.74
CA ASN A 152 -1.32 -14.11 -1.87
C ASN A 152 -2.48 -14.82 -1.17
N MET A 153 -3.03 -14.24 -0.10
CA MET A 153 -4.10 -14.84 0.70
C MET A 153 -5.50 -14.45 0.24
N VAL A 154 -5.61 -13.41 -0.59
CA VAL A 154 -6.89 -12.85 -1.03
C VAL A 154 -7.76 -13.91 -1.70
N ARG A 155 -7.15 -14.74 -2.56
CA ARG A 155 -7.87 -15.80 -3.27
C ARG A 155 -8.51 -16.80 -2.30
N GLY A 156 -7.72 -17.35 -1.37
CA GLY A 156 -8.22 -18.31 -0.39
C GLY A 156 -9.28 -17.71 0.53
N ILE A 157 -9.12 -16.44 0.92
CA ILE A 157 -10.11 -15.73 1.73
C ILE A 157 -11.41 -15.51 0.93
N LYS A 158 -11.33 -15.08 -0.34
CA LYS A 158 -12.51 -14.92 -1.22
C LYS A 158 -13.30 -16.21 -1.36
N GLU A 159 -12.62 -17.30 -1.70
CA GLU A 159 -13.26 -18.61 -1.88
C GLU A 159 -13.97 -19.09 -0.60
N LYS A 160 -13.36 -18.86 0.57
CA LYS A 160 -13.96 -19.25 1.85
C LYS A 160 -15.10 -18.32 2.28
N ILE A 161 -15.05 -17.05 1.92
CA ILE A 161 -16.16 -16.11 2.12
C ILE A 161 -17.37 -16.51 1.25
N GLU A 162 -17.13 -16.82 -0.03
CA GLU A 162 -18.17 -17.20 -0.99
C GLU A 162 -18.85 -18.53 -0.64
N LYS A 163 -18.09 -19.50 -0.12
CA LYS A 163 -18.62 -20.80 0.34
C LYS A 163 -19.42 -20.72 1.64
N GLY A 164 -19.41 -19.56 2.33
CA GLY A 164 -19.98 -19.41 3.66
C GLY A 164 -19.19 -20.16 4.74
N VAL A 165 -19.33 -19.76 5.99
CA VAL A 165 -18.78 -20.51 7.13
C VAL A 165 -19.89 -21.36 7.71
N PRO A 166 -19.68 -22.65 8.03
CA PRO A 166 -20.72 -23.46 8.69
C PRO A 166 -21.18 -22.88 10.05
N ASN A 167 -20.38 -22.04 10.71
CA ASN A 167 -20.75 -21.29 11.92
C ASN A 167 -21.35 -19.90 11.64
N ALA A 168 -21.43 -19.46 10.38
CA ALA A 168 -21.97 -18.14 10.04
C ALA A 168 -23.46 -18.05 10.38
N ASP A 169 -24.21 -19.15 10.32
CA ASP A 169 -25.64 -19.18 10.67
C ASP A 169 -25.85 -19.02 12.19
N HIS A 170 -24.98 -19.58 13.03
CA HIS A 170 -25.04 -19.40 14.49
C HIS A 170 -24.59 -17.99 14.92
N ALA A 171 -23.58 -17.44 14.24
CA ALA A 171 -23.15 -16.05 14.44
C ALA A 171 -24.17 -15.05 13.87
N MET A 172 -24.82 -15.33 12.74
CA MET A 172 -25.90 -14.50 12.17
C MET A 172 -27.09 -14.42 13.11
N ASN A 173 -27.48 -15.52 13.78
CA ASN A 173 -28.53 -15.48 14.81
C ASN A 173 -28.17 -14.58 16.02
N LEU A 174 -26.90 -14.53 16.41
CA LEU A 174 -26.39 -13.57 17.42
C LEU A 174 -26.29 -12.14 16.88
N THR A 175 -26.02 -11.97 15.59
CA THR A 175 -25.82 -10.66 14.95
C THR A 175 -27.13 -10.01 14.50
N GLU A 176 -28.16 -10.79 14.16
CA GLU A 176 -29.54 -10.33 13.90
C GLU A 176 -30.17 -9.67 15.13
N ARG A 177 -29.73 -10.02 16.34
CA ARG A 177 -30.14 -9.35 17.58
C ARG A 177 -29.42 -8.02 17.83
N ILE A 178 -28.25 -7.79 17.22
CA ILE A 178 -27.39 -6.63 17.52
C ILE A 178 -27.41 -5.60 16.39
N VAL A 179 -27.61 -5.98 15.12
CA VAL A 179 -27.52 -5.03 14.00
C VAL A 179 -28.61 -5.23 12.95
N ARG A 180 -29.64 -4.38 13.02
CA ARG A 180 -30.66 -4.20 11.96
C ARG A 180 -30.20 -3.25 10.85
N ASP A 181 -28.89 -3.03 10.71
CA ASP A 181 -28.36 -2.07 9.76
C ASP A 181 -27.94 -2.77 8.45
N PRO A 182 -28.48 -2.39 7.27
CA PRO A 182 -28.08 -2.93 5.97
C PRO A 182 -26.58 -2.75 5.64
N PHE A 183 -25.82 -1.98 6.42
CA PHE A 183 -24.37 -1.85 6.32
C PHE A 183 -23.57 -3.05 6.88
N PHE A 184 -24.18 -3.92 7.70
CA PHE A 184 -23.52 -5.11 8.29
C PHE A 184 -23.72 -6.40 7.48
N LYS A 185 -23.74 -6.29 6.15
CA LYS A 185 -23.74 -7.47 5.27
C LYS A 185 -22.35 -8.11 5.17
N VAL A 186 -22.35 -9.44 5.12
CA VAL A 186 -21.31 -10.43 4.71
C VAL A 186 -19.92 -9.84 4.49
N THR A 187 -18.93 -10.35 5.23
CA THR A 187 -17.51 -10.08 5.04
C THR A 187 -17.14 -10.03 3.56
N ARG A 188 -16.57 -8.92 3.09
CA ARG A 188 -16.19 -8.73 1.68
C ARG A 188 -14.73 -8.34 1.58
N THR A 189 -14.13 -8.69 0.45
CA THR A 189 -12.80 -8.21 0.07
C THR A 189 -12.93 -7.02 -0.88
N PHE A 190 -12.12 -6.00 -0.65
CA PHE A 190 -12.03 -4.79 -1.46
C PHE A 190 -10.59 -4.59 -1.93
N GLU A 191 -10.39 -4.33 -3.22
CA GLU A 191 -9.13 -3.82 -3.73
C GLU A 191 -9.19 -2.29 -3.72
N THR A 192 -8.28 -1.65 -3.00
CA THR A 192 -8.05 -0.21 -3.14
C THR A 192 -6.74 0.02 -3.86
N ARG A 193 -6.72 1.02 -4.75
CA ARG A 193 -5.48 1.47 -5.39
C ARG A 193 -5.16 2.88 -4.94
N THR A 194 -3.99 3.05 -4.36
CA THR A 194 -3.55 4.35 -3.82
C THR A 194 -2.31 4.81 -4.56
N CYS A 195 -2.34 6.06 -5.02
CA CYS A 195 -1.19 6.74 -5.56
C CYS A 195 -0.38 7.34 -4.40
N VAL A 196 0.84 6.83 -4.18
CA VAL A 196 1.74 7.29 -3.10
C VAL A 196 2.35 8.67 -3.41
N ASN A 197 2.39 9.05 -4.68
CA ASN A 197 2.88 10.34 -5.14
C ASN A 197 1.93 10.95 -6.19
N PRO A 198 0.76 11.48 -5.79
CA PRO A 198 -0.18 12.13 -6.72
C PRO A 198 0.50 13.32 -7.44
N ARG A 199 0.03 13.65 -8.64
CA ARG A 199 0.55 14.79 -9.42
C ARG A 199 0.25 16.11 -8.71
#